data_AF-A0A2V6R8Z1-F1
#
_entry.id   AF-A0A2V6R8Z1-F1
#
_cell.length_a   1.000
_cell.length_b   1.000
_cell.length_c   1.000
_cell.angle_alpha   90.00
_cell.angle_beta   90.00
_cell.angle_gamma   90.00
#
_symmetry.space_group_name_H-M   'P 1'
#
loop_
_entity.id
_entity.type
_entity.pdbx_description
1 polymer ?
#
loop_
_entity_poly.entity_id
_entity_poly.type
_entity_poly.pdbx_seq_one_letter_code
_entity_poly.pdbx_strand_id
1 'polypeptide(L)' 'MLPVEAVLSAPPLVVGLAIAVGVGLILYGWRVYQRCPHCGHIVRRASRGWHRCGSCGRQYRKGLRVR' A
#
# COMPACT_ATOMS: atom_id res chain seq x y z
N MET A 1 -21.57 -17.73 10.04
CA MET A 1 -20.23 -17.92 10.64
C MET A 1 -19.61 -19.14 9.99
N LEU A 2 -18.77 -18.96 8.97
CA LEU A 2 -18.14 -20.03 8.16
C LEU A 2 -16.66 -19.80 7.74
N PRO A 3 -15.89 -18.77 8.17
CA PRO A 3 -14.56 -18.56 7.58
C PRO A 3 -13.47 -19.49 8.14
N VAL A 4 -13.57 -19.93 9.40
CA VAL A 4 -12.46 -20.63 10.08
C VAL A 4 -12.33 -22.11 9.70
N GLU A 5 -13.45 -22.82 9.58
CA GLU A 5 -13.47 -24.25 9.22
C GLU A 5 -12.91 -24.49 7.81
N ALA A 6 -13.20 -23.58 6.88
CA ALA A 6 -12.70 -23.63 5.50
C ALA A 6 -11.19 -23.37 5.43
N VAL A 7 -10.63 -22.53 6.31
CA VAL A 7 -9.19 -22.28 6.38
C VAL A 7 -8.46 -23.47 6.98
N LEU A 8 -9.02 -24.13 7.99
CA LEU A 8 -8.43 -25.35 8.58
C LEU A 8 -8.46 -26.55 7.63
N SER A 9 -9.50 -26.66 6.79
CA SER A 9 -9.62 -27.74 5.80
C SER A 9 -8.78 -27.50 4.54
N ALA A 10 -8.25 -26.28 4.33
CA ALA A 10 -7.41 -25.98 3.19
C ALA A 10 -6.00 -26.58 3.37
N PRO A 11 -5.35 -27.06 2.30
CA PRO A 11 -3.97 -27.54 2.38
C PRO A 11 -3.07 -26.45 3.00
N PRO A 12 -2.16 -26.78 3.95
CA PRO A 12 -1.32 -25.80 4.63
C PRO A 12 -0.55 -24.89 3.67
N LEU A 13 -0.15 -25.43 2.51
CA LEU A 13 0.49 -24.69 1.43
C LEU A 13 -0.40 -23.58 0.85
N VAL A 14 -1.69 -23.84 0.66
CA VAL A 14 -2.64 -22.85 0.12
C VAL A 14 -2.84 -21.72 1.11
N VAL A 15 -2.99 -22.06 2.40
CA VAL A 15 -3.10 -21.06 3.48
C VAL A 15 -1.82 -20.23 3.56
N GLY A 16 -0.66 -20.87 3.54
CA GLY A 16 0.64 -20.21 3.55
C GLY A 16 0.83 -19.26 2.36
N LEU A 17 0.46 -19.70 1.16
CA LEU A 17 0.53 -18.87 -0.06
C LEU A 17 -0.40 -17.66 0.03
N ALA A 18 -1.64 -17.85 0.49
CA ALA A 18 -2.61 -16.76 0.63
C ALA A 18 -2.11 -15.69 1.60
N ILE A 19 -1.56 -16.10 2.74
CA ILE A 19 -0.93 -15.17 3.70
C ILE A 19 0.26 -14.46 3.06
N ALA A 20 1.16 -15.18 2.41
CA ALA A 20 2.34 -14.60 1.77
C ALA A 20 1.97 -13.57 0.70
N VAL A 21 0.98 -13.85 -0.14
CA VAL A 21 0.47 -12.92 -1.15
C VAL A 21 -0.18 -11.71 -0.49
N GLY A 22 -1.04 -11.90 0.51
CA GLY A 22 -1.69 -10.81 1.22
C GLY A 22 -0.69 -9.84 1.87
N VAL A 23 0.29 -10.39 2.59
CA VAL A 23 1.36 -9.60 3.21
C VAL A 23 2.22 -8.91 2.15
N GLY A 24 2.57 -9.63 1.07
CA GLY A 24 3.34 -9.09 -0.05
C GLY A 24 2.67 -7.87 -0.69
N LEU A 25 1.35 -7.93 -0.92
CA LEU A 25 0.57 -6.82 -1.48
C LEU A 25 0.54 -5.60 -0.55
N ILE A 26 0.36 -5.80 0.75
CA ILE A 26 0.33 -4.70 1.73
C ILE A 26 1.69 -4.00 1.79
N LEU A 27 2.78 -4.76 1.93
CA LEU A 27 4.13 -4.22 1.99
C LEU A 27 4.51 -3.52 0.68
N TYR A 28 4.13 -4.09 -0.46
CA TYR A 28 4.32 -3.47 -1.76
C TYR A 28 3.54 -2.15 -1.87
N GLY A 29 2.28 -2.13 -1.45
CA GLY A 29 1.46 -0.93 -1.39
C GLY A 29 2.11 0.20 -0.59
N TRP A 30 2.70 -0.10 0.56
CA TRP A 30 3.41 0.89 1.38
C TRP A 30 4.69 1.43 0.74
N ARG A 31 5.33 0.64 -0.12
CA ARG A 31 6.50 1.06 -0.89
C ARG A 31 6.12 1.90 -2.10
N VAL A 32 4.98 1.62 -2.74
CA VAL A 32 4.55 2.30 -3.98
C VAL A 32 3.72 3.54 -3.71
N TYR A 33 2.97 3.58 -2.61
CA TYR A 33 2.08 4.69 -2.28
C TYR A 33 2.56 5.43 -1.03
N GLN A 34 2.18 6.69 -0.94
CA GLN A 34 2.37 7.54 0.23
C GLN A 34 1.18 8.49 0.36
N ARG A 35 1.01 9.09 1.54
CA ARG A 35 0.07 10.19 1.70
C ARG A 35 0.70 11.48 1.16
N CYS A 36 -0.09 12.28 0.46
CA CYS A 36 0.32 13.59 0.01
C CYS A 36 0.70 14.44 1.24
N PRO A 37 1.88 15.06 1.29
CA PRO A 37 2.30 15.85 2.44
C PRO A 37 1.43 17.11 2.66
N HIS A 38 0.62 17.49 1.67
CA HIS A 38 -0.20 18.72 1.74
C HIS A 38 -1.66 18.49 2.11
N CYS A 39 -2.25 17.37 1.69
CA CYS A 39 -3.69 17.10 1.87
C CYS A 39 -4.01 15.70 2.41
N GLY A 40 -3.00 14.85 2.60
CA GLY A 40 -3.19 13.50 3.13
C GLY A 40 -3.72 12.45 2.13
N HIS A 41 -4.15 12.86 0.93
CA HIS A 41 -4.67 11.93 -0.08
C HIS A 41 -3.61 10.88 -0.48
N ILE A 42 -4.04 9.64 -0.72
CA ILE A 42 -3.14 8.58 -1.20
C ILE A 42 -2.68 8.93 -2.62
N VAL A 43 -1.36 8.99 -2.81
CA VAL A 43 -0.69 9.28 -4.07
C VAL A 43 0.48 8.33 -4.29
N ARG A 44 0.98 8.21 -5.53
CA ARG A 44 2.21 7.44 -5.80
C ARG A 44 3.39 8.05 -5.05
N ARG A 45 4.22 7.20 -4.46
CA ARG A 45 5.47 7.59 -3.81
C ARG A 45 6.44 8.10 -4.86
N ALA A 46 6.93 9.33 -4.66
CA ALA A 46 7.96 9.91 -5.50
C ALA A 46 9.30 9.20 -5.23
N SER A 47 9.88 8.56 -6.26
CA SER A 47 11.20 7.93 -6.18
C SER A 47 12.30 8.86 -6.70
N ARG A 48 12.03 9.59 -7.79
CA ARG A 48 12.89 10.59 -8.42
C ARG A 48 12.04 11.76 -8.93
N GLY A 49 12.58 12.98 -8.87
CA GLY A 49 11.91 14.18 -9.40
C GLY A 49 10.70 14.66 -8.59
N TRP A 50 9.92 15.52 -9.23
CA TRP A 50 8.70 16.11 -8.69
C TRP A 50 7.47 15.42 -9.29
N HIS A 51 6.50 15.12 -8.44
CA HIS A 51 5.17 14.66 -8.83
C HIS A 51 4.13 15.69 -8.43
N ARG A 52 2.98 15.69 -9.10
CA ARG A 52 1.85 16.54 -8.77
C ARG A 52 0.74 15.71 -8.16
N CYS A 53 0.17 16.17 -7.04
CA CYS A 53 -1.00 15.53 -6.46
C CYS A 53 -2.23 15.82 -7.33
N GLY A 54 -2.94 14.79 -7.77
CA GLY A 54 -4.18 14.96 -8.56
C GLY A 54 -5.35 15.55 -7.76
N SER A 55 -5.30 15.50 -6.42
CA SER A 55 -6.35 16.04 -5.55
C SER A 55 -6.12 17.51 -5.19
N CYS A 56 -4.93 17.90 -4.69
CA CYS A 56 -4.67 19.29 -4.29
C CYS A 56 -3.86 20.11 -5.31
N GLY A 57 -3.40 19.51 -6.41
CA GLY A 57 -2.61 20.19 -7.45
C GLY A 57 -1.18 20.58 -7.04
N ARG A 58 -0.80 20.44 -5.76
CA ARG A 58 0.53 20.77 -5.27
C ARG A 58 1.58 19.74 -5.66
N GLN A 59 2.81 20.23 -5.86
CA GLN A 59 3.95 19.38 -6.18
C GLN A 59 4.54 18.76 -4.90
N TYR A 60 5.01 17.53 -5.01
CA TYR A 60 5.69 16.81 -3.95
C TYR A 60 6.88 16.02 -4.52
N ARG A 61 7.91 15.81 -3.71
CA ARG A 61 9.10 15.02 -4.06
C ARG A 61 9.46 14.07 -2.93
N LYS A 62 10.39 13.15 -3.19
CA LYS A 62 10.93 12.25 -2.17
C LYS A 62 11.49 13.06 -1.00
N GLY A 63 11.10 12.72 0.22
CA GLY A 63 11.59 13.37 1.44
C GLY A 63 11.00 14.76 1.73
N LEU A 64 10.08 15.26 0.90
CA LEU A 64 9.35 16.49 1.21
C LEU A 64 8.44 16.25 2.42
N ARG A 65 8.76 16.89 3.55
CA ARG A 65 7.89 16.95 4.72
C ARG A 65 7.34 18.36 4.78
N VAL A 66 6.08 18.48 4.41
CA VAL A 66 5.28 19.67 4.72
C VAL A 66 4.37 19.21 5.83
N ARG A 67 4.44 19.88 6.97
CA ARG A 67 3.60 19.60 8.13
C ARG A 67 2.56 20.70 8.22
#